data_AF-A0A7J7JV20-F1
#
_entry.id   AF-A0A7J7JV20-F1
#
_cell.length_a   1.000
_cell.length_b   1.000
_cell.length_c   1.000
_cell.angle_alpha   90.00
_cell.angle_beta   90.00
_cell.angle_gamma   90.00
#
_symmetry.space_group_name_H-M   'P 1'
#
loop_
_entity.id
_entity.type
_entity.pdbx_description
1 polymer ?
#
loop_
_entity_poly.entity_id
_entity_poly.type
_entity_poly.pdbx_seq_one_letter_code
_entity_poly.pdbx_strand_id
1 'polypeptide(L)'
;MSHVESQLQNRGIRTKVVSRANYSGESLKGADLIISAGGDGTFLLGASKITTPDLPLLGVNTDPERSEGYLCLPRKYSLNFGKALDKLLSGDMRWFLRKRIRIIMSGKHANDQPVQLLDQQLSSPEFRFSEHVREHELHSSPSTVAKQQPNRVLPVLSLNDVFIGESLSARVSYYELSIDGAPTVGQKSSGLTVCTGTGSSSWHFNINCLQPQDIREILRIGKSVCV
;
A
#
# COMPACT_ATOMS: atom_id res chain seq x y z
N MET A 1 8.74 3.22 21.20
CA MET A 1 8.28 1.81 21.30
C MET A 1 7.97 1.38 22.73
N SER A 2 8.79 1.76 23.73
CA SER A 2 8.59 1.40 25.16
C SER A 2 7.21 1.75 25.74
N HIS A 3 6.56 2.82 25.28
CA HIS A 3 5.25 3.23 25.83
C HIS A 3 4.10 2.29 25.44
N VAL A 4 4.00 1.86 24.18
CA VAL A 4 2.90 0.98 23.72
C VAL A 4 3.00 -0.39 24.39
N GLU A 5 4.20 -0.98 24.38
CA GLU A 5 4.45 -2.28 24.99
C GLU A 5 4.21 -2.28 26.50
N SER A 6 4.74 -1.28 27.22
CA SER A 6 4.53 -1.17 28.67
C SER A 6 3.05 -1.03 29.04
N GLN A 7 2.25 -0.27 28.28
CA GLN A 7 0.81 -0.14 28.54
C GLN A 7 0.04 -1.45 28.39
N LEU A 8 0.46 -2.31 27.45
CA LEU A 8 -0.11 -3.64 27.24
C LEU A 8 0.29 -4.59 28.37
N GLN A 9 1.58 -4.65 28.70
CA GLN A 9 2.11 -5.52 29.74
C GLN A 9 1.54 -5.17 31.12
N ASN A 10 1.38 -3.88 31.44
CA ASN A 10 0.77 -3.42 32.69
C ASN A 10 -0.69 -3.86 32.85
N ARG A 11 -1.37 -4.22 31.76
CA ARG A 11 -2.74 -4.76 31.76
C ARG A 11 -2.78 -6.28 31.60
N GLY A 12 -1.65 -6.95 31.79
CA GLY A 12 -1.54 -8.41 31.72
C GLY A 12 -1.65 -8.99 30.31
N ILE A 13 -1.53 -8.16 29.27
CA ILE A 13 -1.63 -8.61 27.87
C ILE A 13 -0.28 -9.16 27.43
N ARG A 14 -0.29 -10.38 26.90
CA ARG A 14 0.90 -11.03 26.36
C ARG A 14 1.30 -10.35 25.05
N THR A 15 2.52 -9.81 24.99
CA THR A 15 3.01 -9.07 23.82
C THR A 15 4.18 -9.79 23.15
N LYS A 16 4.22 -9.73 21.82
CA LYS A 16 5.38 -10.11 21.01
C LYS A 16 5.73 -8.93 20.09
N VAL A 17 6.86 -8.29 20.34
CA VAL A 17 7.34 -7.20 19.48
C VAL A 17 8.11 -7.77 18.30
N VAL A 18 7.75 -7.37 17.09
CA VAL A 18 8.37 -7.82 15.85
C VAL A 18 8.83 -6.60 15.05
N SER A 19 10.10 -6.57 14.69
CA SER A 19 10.64 -5.53 13.82
C SER A 19 10.18 -5.71 12.38
N ARG A 20 10.24 -4.64 11.58
CA ARG A 20 9.90 -4.67 10.14
C ARG A 20 10.58 -5.83 9.39
N ALA A 21 11.89 -5.99 9.60
CA ALA A 21 12.69 -7.00 8.89
C ALA A 21 12.28 -8.44 9.20
N ASN A 22 11.68 -8.68 10.37
CA ASN A 22 11.30 -10.00 10.84
C ASN A 22 9.78 -10.26 10.72
N TYR A 23 9.03 -9.32 10.14
CA TYR A 23 7.58 -9.42 10.04
C TYR A 23 7.15 -10.34 8.91
N SER A 24 6.54 -11.47 9.27
CA SER A 24 6.12 -12.53 8.35
C SER A 24 4.76 -13.11 8.73
N GLY A 25 4.22 -14.00 7.90
CA GLY A 25 2.97 -14.71 8.23
C GLY A 25 3.08 -15.54 9.52
N GLU A 26 4.26 -16.08 9.82
CA GLU A 26 4.53 -16.80 11.07
C GLU A 26 4.42 -15.89 12.31
N SER A 27 4.69 -14.60 12.15
CA SER A 27 4.57 -13.61 13.23
C SER A 27 3.13 -13.43 13.70
N LEU A 28 2.14 -13.77 12.87
CA LEU A 28 0.71 -13.62 13.16
C LEU A 28 0.11 -14.80 13.93
N LYS A 29 0.79 -15.96 13.96
CA LYS A 29 0.24 -17.19 14.56
C LYS A 29 0.01 -17.00 16.06
N GLY A 30 -1.23 -17.26 16.48
CA GLY A 30 -1.66 -17.17 17.88
C GLY A 30 -1.84 -15.73 18.38
N ALA A 31 -1.85 -14.73 17.49
CA ALA A 31 -2.21 -13.36 17.85
C ALA A 31 -3.73 -13.17 17.73
N ASP A 32 -4.33 -12.51 18.71
CA ASP A 32 -5.74 -12.09 18.69
C ASP A 32 -5.91 -10.66 18.15
N LEU A 33 -4.81 -9.90 18.09
CA LEU A 33 -4.76 -8.52 17.63
C LEU A 33 -3.36 -8.18 17.14
N ILE A 34 -3.28 -7.46 16.02
CA ILE A 34 -2.03 -6.84 15.56
C ILE A 34 -2.07 -5.34 15.88
N ILE A 35 -0.97 -4.82 16.44
CA ILE A 35 -0.79 -3.38 16.67
C ILE A 35 0.40 -2.90 15.86
N SER A 36 0.17 -2.01 14.89
CA SER A 36 1.24 -1.35 14.15
C SER A 36 1.62 -0.06 14.85
N ALA A 37 2.87 0.04 15.35
CA ALA A 37 3.40 1.26 15.96
C ALA A 37 4.25 2.04 14.94
N GLY A 38 3.69 3.10 14.37
CA GLY A 38 4.29 3.92 13.32
C GLY A 38 3.24 4.70 12.54
N GLY A 39 3.61 5.26 11.39
CA GLY A 39 2.65 5.90 10.50
C GLY A 39 1.84 4.91 9.64
N ASP A 40 1.13 5.43 8.65
CA ASP A 40 0.30 4.64 7.73
C ASP A 40 1.12 3.58 6.96
N GLY A 41 2.39 3.85 6.65
CA GLY A 41 3.28 2.85 6.02
C GLY A 41 3.50 1.60 6.88
N THR A 42 3.58 1.75 8.21
CA THR A 42 3.68 0.62 9.14
C THR A 42 2.34 -0.10 9.25
N PHE A 43 1.22 0.64 9.20
CA PHE A 43 -0.11 0.04 9.14
C PHE A 43 -0.28 -0.83 7.89
N LEU A 44 0.10 -0.31 6.72
CA LEU A 44 0.04 -1.06 5.45
C LEU A 44 0.92 -2.31 5.49
N LEU A 45 2.11 -2.22 6.08
CA LEU A 45 2.96 -3.39 6.31
C LEU A 45 2.24 -4.43 7.18
N GLY A 46 1.67 -4.01 8.32
CA GLY A 46 0.87 -4.89 9.19
C GLY A 46 -0.31 -5.54 8.47
N ALA A 47 -1.02 -4.79 7.62
CA ALA A 47 -2.11 -5.33 6.83
C ALA A 47 -1.63 -6.33 5.75
N SER A 48 -0.39 -6.20 5.24
CA SER A 48 0.11 -6.97 4.09
C SER A 48 0.13 -8.48 4.29
N LYS A 49 0.27 -8.95 5.54
CA LYS A 49 0.34 -10.39 5.89
C LYS A 49 -0.98 -10.95 6.42
N ILE A 50 -1.95 -10.09 6.72
CA ILE A 50 -3.29 -10.49 7.15
C ILE A 50 -4.11 -10.89 5.91
N THR A 51 -4.55 -12.15 5.84
CA THR A 51 -5.30 -12.70 4.70
C THR A 51 -6.78 -12.95 5.00
N THR A 52 -7.14 -12.95 6.27
CA THR A 52 -8.48 -13.27 6.78
C THR A 52 -9.05 -12.08 7.58
N PRO A 53 -10.38 -11.92 7.65
CA PRO A 53 -11.01 -10.77 8.32
C PRO A 53 -11.16 -10.92 9.85
N ASP A 54 -10.79 -12.07 10.41
CA ASP A 54 -10.89 -12.44 11.82
C ASP A 54 -9.76 -11.85 12.69
N LEU A 55 -8.63 -11.48 12.08
CA LEU A 55 -7.50 -10.88 12.78
C LEU A 55 -7.53 -9.34 12.67
N PRO A 56 -7.95 -8.62 13.73
CA PRO A 56 -7.98 -7.16 13.71
C PRO A 56 -6.58 -6.55 13.68
N LEU A 57 -6.50 -5.34 13.12
CA LEU A 57 -5.30 -4.51 13.08
C LEU A 57 -5.61 -3.13 13.64
N LEU A 58 -4.81 -2.68 14.61
CA LEU A 58 -4.88 -1.37 15.23
C LEU A 58 -3.61 -0.56 14.91
N GLY A 59 -3.79 0.60 14.29
CA GLY A 59 -2.68 1.52 14.03
C GLY A 59 -2.47 2.51 15.17
N VAL A 60 -1.25 2.63 15.66
CA VAL A 60 -0.85 3.66 16.64
C VAL A 60 0.20 4.54 15.98
N ASN A 61 -0.14 5.80 15.76
CA ASN A 61 0.84 6.77 15.24
C ASN A 61 1.84 7.11 16.35
N THR A 62 3.12 6.79 16.13
CA THR A 62 4.19 7.04 17.11
C THR A 62 4.76 8.46 17.05
N ASP A 63 4.42 9.23 16.01
CA ASP A 63 4.81 10.64 15.88
C ASP A 63 3.61 11.52 15.50
N PRO A 64 2.54 11.52 16.32
CA PRO A 64 1.28 12.19 16.00
C PRO A 64 1.35 13.72 16.17
N GLU A 65 2.50 14.27 16.57
CA GLU A 65 2.73 15.72 16.63
C GLU A 65 3.28 16.25 15.31
N ARG A 66 4.07 15.45 14.60
CA ARG A 66 4.70 15.85 13.33
C ARG A 66 3.97 15.32 12.09
N SER A 67 3.16 14.28 12.24
CA SER A 67 2.49 13.63 11.11
C SER A 67 1.09 13.17 11.47
N GLU A 68 0.15 13.31 10.53
CA GLU A 68 -1.18 12.71 10.60
C GLU A 68 -1.16 11.32 9.95
N GLY A 69 -1.83 10.35 10.58
CA GLY A 69 -2.06 9.03 10.00
C GLY A 69 -3.54 8.85 9.72
N TYR A 70 -3.91 8.60 8.47
CA TYR A 70 -5.30 8.39 8.05
C TYR A 70 -5.81 6.99 8.41
N LEU A 71 -4.90 6.04 8.62
CA LEU A 71 -5.23 4.66 9.00
C LEU A 71 -5.04 4.40 10.51
N CYS A 72 -4.15 5.17 11.14
CA CYS A 72 -3.88 5.06 12.57
C CYS A 72 -4.97 5.69 13.45
N LEU A 73 -4.93 5.37 14.74
CA LEU A 73 -5.80 5.95 15.76
C LEU A 73 -5.72 7.49 15.74
N PRO A 74 -6.84 8.18 16.02
CA PRO A 74 -6.87 9.63 16.16
C PRO A 74 -5.78 10.14 17.09
N ARG A 75 -5.24 11.34 16.80
CA ARG A 75 -4.14 11.97 17.55
C ARG A 75 -4.28 11.87 19.07
N LYS A 76 -5.46 12.14 19.61
CA LYS A 76 -5.76 12.06 21.06
C LYS A 76 -5.52 10.67 21.68
N TYR A 77 -5.72 9.61 20.91
CA TYR A 77 -5.54 8.22 21.33
C TYR A 77 -4.12 7.72 21.04
N SER A 78 -3.49 8.20 19.96
CA SER A 78 -2.09 7.92 19.69
C SER A 78 -1.16 8.54 20.75
N LEU A 79 -1.44 9.78 21.20
CA LEU A 79 -0.72 10.44 22.30
C LEU A 79 -0.97 9.80 23.67
N ASN A 80 -2.16 9.25 23.88
CA ASN A 80 -2.54 8.58 25.12
C ASN A 80 -3.05 7.18 24.83
N PHE A 81 -2.12 6.29 24.49
CA PHE A 81 -2.42 4.93 24.11
C PHE A 81 -3.08 4.14 25.26
N GLY A 82 -2.77 4.47 26.52
CA GLY A 82 -3.44 3.86 27.68
C GLY A 82 -4.97 4.03 27.63
N LYS A 83 -5.46 5.25 27.35
CA LYS A 83 -6.91 5.49 27.18
C LYS A 83 -7.51 4.74 25.98
N ALA A 84 -6.74 4.61 24.90
CA ALA A 84 -7.18 3.82 23.74
C ALA A 84 -7.30 2.34 24.11
N LEU A 85 -6.34 1.82 24.87
CA LEU A 85 -6.32 0.45 25.35
C LEU A 85 -7.45 0.15 26.33
N ASP A 86 -7.78 1.09 27.23
CA ASP A 86 -8.93 0.94 28.13
C ASP A 86 -10.24 0.81 27.36
N LYS A 87 -10.44 1.62 26.32
CA LYS A 87 -11.60 1.51 25.42
C LYS A 87 -11.62 0.21 24.63
N LEU A 88 -10.46 -0.23 24.16
CA LEU A 88 -10.34 -1.51 23.47
C LEU A 88 -10.79 -2.67 24.37
N LEU A 89 -10.31 -2.69 25.62
CA LEU A 89 -10.63 -3.75 26.59
C LEU A 89 -12.07 -3.69 27.09
N SER A 90 -12.66 -2.51 27.19
CA SER A 90 -14.07 -2.34 27.56
C SER A 90 -15.04 -2.64 26.40
N GLY A 91 -14.54 -2.99 25.21
CA GLY A 91 -15.36 -3.20 24.01
C GLY A 91 -15.95 -1.90 23.42
N ASP A 92 -15.46 -0.73 23.83
CA ASP A 92 -15.91 0.58 23.36
C ASP A 92 -15.07 1.07 22.17
N MET A 93 -14.87 0.17 21.21
CA MET A 93 -14.23 0.44 19.93
C MET A 93 -15.08 -0.14 18.81
N ARG A 94 -15.14 0.58 17.70
CA ARG A 94 -15.79 0.11 16.48
C ARG A 94 -14.73 -0.42 15.53
N TRP A 95 -14.87 -1.68 15.14
CA TRP A 95 -14.07 -2.28 14.06
C TRP A 95 -14.63 -1.91 12.70
N PHE A 96 -13.74 -1.73 11.73
CA PHE A 96 -14.11 -1.40 10.35
C PHE A 96 -13.49 -2.39 9.38
N LEU A 97 -14.33 -3.08 8.61
CA LEU A 97 -13.89 -3.99 7.56
C LEU A 97 -13.52 -3.20 6.31
N ARG A 98 -12.24 -3.28 5.92
CA ARG A 98 -11.73 -2.61 4.71
C ARG A 98 -11.69 -3.58 3.54
N LYS A 99 -12.25 -3.14 2.39
CA LYS A 99 -12.11 -3.87 1.12
C LYS A 99 -10.65 -3.82 0.66
N ARG A 100 -10.22 -4.88 -0.01
CA ARG A 100 -8.86 -5.02 -0.55
C ARG A 100 -8.91 -5.54 -1.97
N ILE A 101 -7.91 -5.18 -2.77
CA ILE A 101 -7.78 -5.61 -4.15
C ILE A 101 -7.07 -6.95 -4.18
N ARG A 102 -7.68 -7.95 -4.84
CA ARG A 102 -7.05 -9.23 -5.16
C ARG A 102 -6.50 -9.15 -6.58
N ILE A 103 -5.28 -9.62 -6.77
CA ILE A 103 -4.58 -9.57 -8.05
C ILE A 103 -4.37 -11.00 -8.54
N ILE A 104 -4.68 -11.23 -9.81
CA ILE A 104 -4.43 -12.48 -10.51
C ILE A 104 -3.56 -12.14 -11.72
N MET A 105 -2.42 -12.80 -11.84
CA MET A 105 -1.48 -12.62 -12.94
C MET A 105 -1.51 -13.83 -13.86
N SER A 106 -1.32 -13.59 -15.15
CA SER A 106 -1.20 -14.61 -16.19
C SER A 106 -0.12 -14.21 -17.19
N GLY A 107 0.45 -15.19 -17.88
CA GLY A 107 1.51 -14.95 -18.87
C GLY A 107 2.91 -15.30 -18.36
N LYS A 108 3.91 -15.08 -19.23
CA LYS A 108 5.28 -15.61 -19.10
C LYS A 108 5.93 -15.40 -17.73
N HIS A 109 5.71 -14.24 -17.14
CA HIS A 109 6.34 -13.78 -15.89
C HIS A 109 5.39 -13.86 -14.69
N ALA A 110 4.23 -14.51 -14.82
CA ALA A 110 3.25 -14.59 -13.73
C ALA A 110 3.80 -15.29 -12.48
N ASN A 111 4.76 -16.21 -12.64
CA ASN A 111 5.36 -16.98 -11.55
C ASN A 111 6.66 -16.39 -11.00
N ASP A 112 7.10 -15.24 -11.50
CA ASP A 112 8.31 -14.59 -11.04
C ASP A 112 8.18 -14.19 -9.55
N GLN A 113 9.31 -14.17 -8.85
CA GLN A 113 9.31 -13.77 -7.45
C GLN A 113 9.14 -12.25 -7.34
N PRO A 114 8.19 -11.76 -6.52
CA PRO A 114 7.98 -10.34 -6.37
C PRO A 114 9.19 -9.70 -5.69
N VAL A 115 9.59 -8.54 -6.19
CA VAL A 115 10.66 -7.71 -5.61
C VAL A 115 10.04 -6.69 -4.67
N GLN A 116 10.50 -6.64 -3.41
CA GLN A 116 10.11 -5.58 -2.48
C GLN A 116 11.00 -4.34 -2.68
N LEU A 117 10.50 -3.38 -3.45
CA LEU A 117 11.25 -2.18 -3.83
C LEU A 117 11.79 -1.39 -2.63
N LEU A 118 11.03 -1.30 -1.52
CA LEU A 118 11.50 -0.56 -0.35
C LEU A 118 12.72 -1.22 0.29
N ASP A 119 12.73 -2.54 0.40
CA ASP A 119 13.85 -3.27 1.00
C ASP A 119 15.09 -3.12 0.12
N GLN A 120 14.92 -3.16 -1.21
CA GLN A 120 15.98 -2.91 -2.19
C GLN A 120 16.56 -1.48 -2.07
N GLN A 121 15.70 -0.46 -1.89
CA GLN A 121 16.12 0.93 -1.68
C GLN A 121 16.88 1.12 -0.36
N LEU A 122 16.56 0.36 0.69
CA LEU A 122 17.26 0.41 1.97
C LEU A 122 18.63 -0.27 1.89
N SER A 123 18.75 -1.38 1.17
CA SER A 123 20.01 -2.12 1.01
C SER A 123 21.00 -1.46 0.05
N SER A 124 20.51 -0.65 -0.89
CA SER A 124 21.36 -0.01 -1.90
C SER A 124 20.84 1.39 -2.23
N PRO A 125 21.12 2.40 -1.39
CA PRO A 125 20.60 3.77 -1.54
C PRO A 125 20.93 4.41 -2.90
N GLU A 126 22.06 4.05 -3.48
CA GLU A 126 22.52 4.47 -4.81
C GLU A 126 21.66 3.94 -5.96
N PHE A 127 20.84 2.91 -5.71
CA PHE A 127 19.89 2.36 -6.69
C PHE A 127 18.49 2.99 -6.59
N ARG A 128 18.31 4.07 -5.81
CA ARG A 128 17.04 4.83 -5.75
C ARG A 128 16.50 5.24 -7.12
N PHE A 129 17.38 5.39 -8.11
CA PHE A 129 17.07 5.87 -9.46
C PHE A 129 17.50 4.90 -10.56
N SER A 130 18.18 3.80 -10.25
CA SER A 130 18.58 2.82 -11.25
C SER A 130 17.51 1.72 -11.34
N GLU A 131 16.37 2.10 -11.91
CA GLU A 131 15.36 1.19 -12.50
C GLU A 131 15.94 0.41 -13.72
N HIS A 132 17.25 0.20 -13.78
CA HIS A 132 17.94 -0.44 -14.90
C HIS A 132 17.97 -1.94 -14.70
N VAL A 133 16.79 -2.57 -14.63
CA VAL A 133 16.71 -3.93 -15.16
C VAL A 133 16.73 -3.75 -16.68
N ARG A 134 17.87 -4.04 -17.31
CA ARG A 134 17.89 -4.28 -18.75
C ARG A 134 17.02 -5.51 -19.00
N GLU A 135 15.72 -5.32 -19.16
CA GLU A 135 14.93 -6.26 -19.93
C GLU A 135 15.54 -6.21 -21.33
N HIS A 136 16.39 -7.18 -21.64
CA HIS A 136 16.78 -7.41 -23.00
C HIS A 136 15.47 -7.56 -23.77
N GLU A 137 15.17 -6.61 -24.67
CA GLU A 137 14.15 -6.73 -25.69
C GLU A 137 14.55 -7.93 -26.56
N LEU A 138 14.30 -9.13 -26.06
CA LEU A 138 14.28 -10.33 -26.87
C LEU A 138 13.07 -10.11 -27.77
N HIS A 139 13.34 -9.60 -28.97
CA HIS A 139 12.45 -9.72 -30.12
C HIS A 139 11.91 -11.15 -30.08
N SER A 140 10.66 -11.26 -29.63
CA SER A 140 10.03 -12.55 -29.46
C SER A 140 9.73 -13.03 -30.86
N SER A 141 10.56 -13.93 -31.38
CA SER A 141 10.17 -14.75 -32.52
C SER A 141 8.78 -15.32 -32.20
N PRO A 142 7.81 -15.27 -33.13
CA PRO A 142 6.45 -15.73 -32.87
C PRO A 142 6.52 -17.18 -32.42
N SER A 143 6.35 -17.38 -31.11
CA SER A 143 6.44 -18.68 -30.50
C SER A 143 5.11 -19.37 -30.81
N THR A 144 5.14 -20.21 -31.84
CA THR A 144 4.08 -21.16 -32.14
C THR A 144 3.75 -21.94 -30.87
N VAL A 145 2.45 -21.97 -30.54
CA VAL A 145 1.81 -22.62 -29.38
C VAL A 145 1.80 -21.78 -28.09
N ALA A 146 0.76 -20.95 -27.97
CA ALA A 146 0.30 -20.38 -26.70
C ALA A 146 -0.18 -21.50 -25.77
N LYS A 147 0.74 -22.12 -25.01
CA LYS A 147 0.34 -22.81 -23.79
C LYS A 147 -0.25 -21.74 -22.88
N GLN A 148 -1.57 -21.81 -22.63
CA GLN A 148 -2.22 -21.00 -21.61
C GLN A 148 -1.43 -21.18 -20.32
N GLN A 149 -0.63 -20.17 -19.97
CA GLN A 149 0.08 -20.20 -18.71
C GLN A 149 -0.96 -20.03 -17.59
N PRO A 150 -0.90 -20.85 -16.54
CA PRO A 150 -1.94 -20.85 -15.53
C PRO A 150 -2.02 -19.50 -14.82
N ASN A 151 -3.24 -19.08 -14.51
CA ASN A 151 -3.50 -17.91 -13.68
C ASN A 151 -2.91 -18.14 -12.28
N ARG A 152 -2.08 -17.20 -11.81
CA ARG A 152 -1.55 -17.17 -10.45
C ARG A 152 -2.25 -16.10 -9.64
N VAL A 153 -2.93 -16.49 -8.57
CA VAL A 153 -3.40 -15.54 -7.55
C VAL A 153 -2.19 -15.09 -6.74
N LEU A 154 -1.95 -13.78 -6.66
CA LEU A 154 -0.87 -13.27 -5.83
C LEU A 154 -1.21 -13.45 -4.34
N PRO A 155 -0.23 -13.81 -3.49
CA PRO A 155 -0.49 -14.11 -2.08
C PRO A 155 -0.79 -12.85 -1.24
N VAL A 156 -0.62 -11.66 -1.82
CA VAL A 156 -0.85 -10.38 -1.17
C VAL A 156 -2.12 -9.72 -1.67
N LEU A 157 -2.83 -9.07 -0.76
CA LEU A 157 -3.98 -8.24 -1.07
C LEU A 157 -3.58 -6.77 -0.94
N SER A 158 -3.94 -5.90 -1.88
CA SER A 158 -3.65 -4.46 -1.71
C SER A 158 -4.73 -3.79 -0.87
N LEU A 159 -4.33 -3.06 0.19
CA LEU A 159 -5.26 -2.26 0.98
C LEU A 159 -5.58 -0.92 0.33
N ASN A 160 -4.55 -0.24 -0.19
CA ASN A 160 -4.72 1.07 -0.81
C ASN A 160 -4.88 0.92 -2.32
N ASP A 161 -3.76 0.75 -3.02
CA ASP A 161 -3.68 0.90 -4.46
C ASP A 161 -2.90 -0.23 -5.12
N VAL A 162 -3.19 -0.49 -6.38
CA VAL A 162 -2.37 -1.31 -7.28
C VAL A 162 -2.01 -0.42 -8.46
N PHE A 163 -0.70 -0.27 -8.71
CA PHE A 163 -0.20 0.42 -9.88
C PHE A 163 0.35 -0.60 -10.88
N ILE A 164 0.00 -0.42 -12.14
CA ILE A 164 0.40 -1.25 -13.27
C ILE A 164 0.98 -0.32 -14.32
N GLY A 165 2.25 -0.51 -14.68
CA GLY A 165 2.91 0.30 -15.68
C GLY A 165 4.33 -0.17 -15.93
N GLU A 166 4.98 0.53 -16.84
CA GLU A 166 6.41 0.39 -17.10
C GLU A 166 7.23 0.62 -15.83
N SER A 167 8.31 -0.16 -15.71
CA SER A 167 9.25 -0.05 -14.61
C SER A 167 10.17 1.15 -14.74
N LEU A 168 10.28 1.75 -15.93
CA LEU A 168 11.09 2.93 -16.21
C LEU A 168 10.18 4.14 -16.42
N SER A 169 10.36 5.18 -15.59
CA SER A 169 9.53 6.40 -15.63
C SER A 169 9.53 7.14 -16.97
N ALA A 170 10.55 6.94 -17.83
CA ALA A 170 10.66 7.56 -19.16
C ALA A 170 9.91 6.80 -20.26
N ARG A 171 9.45 5.57 -19.98
CA ARG A 171 8.73 4.74 -20.95
C ARG A 171 7.22 4.95 -20.80
N VAL A 172 6.53 4.88 -21.93
CA VAL A 172 5.07 4.95 -21.95
C VAL A 172 4.50 3.55 -21.87
N SER A 173 3.56 3.34 -20.96
CA SER A 173 2.82 2.09 -20.84
C SER A 173 1.75 2.00 -21.93
N TYR A 174 1.76 0.92 -22.70
CA TYR A 174 0.71 0.57 -23.65
C TYR A 174 -0.03 -0.67 -23.14
N TYR A 175 -1.35 -0.58 -23.02
CA TYR A 175 -2.14 -1.67 -22.48
C TYR A 175 -3.57 -1.66 -23.02
N GLU A 176 -4.20 -2.82 -22.94
CA GLU A 176 -5.61 -3.00 -23.23
C GLU A 176 -6.38 -3.17 -21.92
N LEU A 177 -7.47 -2.42 -21.77
CA LEU A 177 -8.32 -2.46 -20.57
C LEU A 177 -9.69 -3.07 -20.92
N SER A 178 -10.15 -4.01 -20.10
CA SER A 178 -11.50 -4.56 -20.14
C SER A 178 -12.08 -4.57 -18.73
N ILE A 179 -13.37 -4.27 -18.61
CA ILE A 179 -14.13 -4.31 -17.36
C ILE A 179 -15.28 -5.29 -17.59
N ASP A 180 -15.45 -6.25 -16.67
CA ASP A 180 -16.54 -7.23 -16.68
C ASP A 180 -16.69 -8.00 -18.02
N GLY A 181 -15.57 -8.24 -18.71
CA GLY A 181 -15.55 -8.95 -19.99
C GLY A 181 -16.02 -8.12 -21.19
N ALA A 182 -16.22 -6.81 -21.04
CA ALA A 182 -16.51 -5.91 -22.14
C ALA A 182 -15.36 -5.86 -23.17
N PRO A 183 -15.61 -5.42 -24.41
CA PRO A 183 -14.56 -5.26 -25.42
C PRO A 183 -13.39 -4.43 -24.89
N THR A 184 -12.17 -4.85 -25.23
CA THR A 184 -10.95 -4.19 -24.76
C THR A 184 -10.80 -2.81 -25.40
N VAL A 185 -10.30 -1.86 -24.61
CA VAL A 185 -9.97 -0.51 -25.07
C VAL A 185 -8.46 -0.30 -24.91
N GLY A 186 -7.81 0.02 -26.01
CA GLY A 186 -6.39 0.38 -26.01
C GLY A 186 -6.15 1.73 -25.31
N GLN A 187 -5.14 1.79 -24.47
CA GLN A 187 -4.75 2.97 -23.70
C GLN A 187 -3.24 3.18 -23.76
N LYS A 188 -2.84 4.45 -23.63
CA LYS A 188 -1.44 4.90 -23.60
C LYS A 188 -1.27 5.95 -22.51
N SER A 189 -0.49 5.66 -21.48
CA SER A 189 -0.24 6.57 -20.35
C SER A 189 1.02 6.18 -19.57
N SER A 190 1.33 6.86 -18.46
CA SER A 190 2.37 6.41 -17.53
C SER A 190 2.05 5.06 -16.88
N GLY A 191 0.77 4.68 -16.83
CA GLY A 191 0.28 3.43 -16.24
C GLY A 191 -1.17 3.54 -15.80
N LEU A 192 -1.62 2.55 -15.04
CA LEU A 192 -2.96 2.43 -14.47
C LEU A 192 -2.86 2.27 -12.95
N THR A 193 -3.58 3.13 -12.22
CA THR A 193 -3.75 3.00 -10.77
C THR A 193 -5.18 2.55 -10.46
N VAL A 194 -5.33 1.46 -9.71
CA VAL A 194 -6.60 0.98 -9.18
C VAL A 194 -6.57 1.12 -7.66
N CYS A 195 -7.50 1.90 -7.09
CA CYS A 195 -7.54 2.19 -5.66
C CYS A 195 -8.80 1.64 -4.98
N THR A 196 -8.68 1.28 -3.70
CA THR A 196 -9.86 1.07 -2.84
C THR A 196 -10.37 2.41 -2.30
N GLY A 197 -11.55 2.40 -1.64
CA GLY A 197 -12.00 3.56 -0.87
C GLY A 197 -11.08 3.93 0.31
N THR A 198 -10.14 3.05 0.71
CA THR A 198 -9.08 3.42 1.66
C THR A 198 -7.91 4.10 0.93
N GLY A 199 -7.56 3.64 -0.28
CA GLY A 199 -6.50 4.23 -1.11
C GLY A 199 -6.87 5.59 -1.72
N SER A 200 -8.16 5.92 -1.81
CA SER A 200 -8.63 7.17 -2.42
C SER A 200 -8.11 8.44 -1.76
N SER A 201 -7.70 8.40 -0.49
CA SER A 201 -7.06 9.53 0.23
C SER A 201 -5.52 9.48 0.20
N SER A 202 -4.92 8.56 -0.56
CA SER A 202 -3.47 8.33 -0.64
C SER A 202 -2.95 8.73 -2.02
N TRP A 203 -2.30 7.82 -2.75
CA TRP A 203 -1.70 8.13 -4.04
C TRP A 203 -2.73 8.66 -5.04
N HIS A 204 -3.92 8.04 -5.09
CA HIS A 204 -5.02 8.48 -5.95
C HIS A 204 -5.40 9.95 -5.73
N PHE A 205 -5.47 10.40 -4.48
CA PHE A 205 -5.73 11.81 -4.17
C PHE A 205 -4.63 12.69 -4.74
N ASN A 206 -3.36 12.37 -4.45
CA ASN A 206 -2.24 13.23 -4.80
C ASN A 206 -2.02 13.38 -6.32
N ILE A 207 -2.33 12.37 -7.14
CA ILE A 207 -2.19 12.49 -8.60
C ILE A 207 -3.36 13.20 -9.29
N ASN A 208 -4.48 13.40 -8.58
CA ASN A 208 -5.67 14.07 -9.12
C ASN A 208 -5.99 15.40 -8.43
N CYS A 209 -5.29 15.73 -7.34
CA CYS A 209 -5.54 16.94 -6.56
C CYS A 209 -4.67 18.10 -7.05
N LEU A 210 -5.31 19.21 -7.38
CA LEU A 210 -4.65 20.50 -7.58
C LEU A 210 -4.69 21.28 -6.27
N GLN A 211 -3.54 21.79 -5.83
CA GLN A 211 -3.51 22.59 -4.60
C GLN A 211 -4.18 23.95 -4.87
N PRO A 212 -4.84 24.55 -3.85
CA PRO A 212 -5.41 25.89 -3.99
C PRO A 212 -4.38 26.95 -4.42
N GLN A 213 -3.10 26.73 -4.09
CA GLN A 213 -1.99 27.58 -4.51
C GLN A 213 -1.74 27.47 -6.01
N ASP A 214 -1.74 26.25 -6.56
CA ASP A 214 -1.61 26.01 -8.00
C ASP A 214 -2.75 26.67 -8.77
N ILE A 215 -3.99 26.51 -8.28
CA ILE A 215 -5.16 27.14 -8.90
C ILE A 215 -5.05 28.67 -8.85
N ARG A 216 -4.62 29.23 -7.72
CA ARG A 216 -4.42 30.68 -7.58
C ARG A 216 -3.40 31.20 -8.59
N GLU A 217 -2.30 30.47 -8.77
CA GLU A 217 -1.26 30.84 -9.71
C GLU A 217 -1.72 30.75 -11.17
N ILE A 218 -2.43 29.68 -11.53
CA ILE A 218 -3.05 29.54 -12.86
C ILE A 218 -3.99 30.72 -13.15
N LEU A 219 -4.85 31.09 -12.20
CA LEU A 219 -5.77 32.23 -12.35
C LEU A 219 -5.03 33.57 -12.44
N ARG A 220 -3.92 33.73 -11.72
CA ARG A 220 -3.06 34.92 -11.80
C ARG A 220 -2.44 35.06 -13.19
N ILE A 221 -1.89 33.96 -13.74
CA ILE A 221 -1.32 33.93 -15.08
C ILE A 221 -2.41 34.19 -16.13
N GLY A 222 -3.56 33.54 -16.02
CA GLY A 222 -4.68 33.74 -16.95
C GLY A 222 -5.13 35.21 -17.05
N LYS A 223 -5.20 35.91 -15.91
CA LYS A 223 -5.50 37.36 -15.87
C LYS A 223 -4.44 38.22 -16.56
N SER A 224 -3.19 37.79 -16.61
CA SER A 224 -2.10 38.53 -17.27
C SER A 224 -2.03 38.32 -18.79
N VAL A 225 -2.68 37.26 -19.29
CA VAL A 225 -2.68 36.89 -20.71
C VAL A 225 -3.93 37.39 -21.45
N CYS A 226 -5.04 37.60 -20.73
CA CYS A 226 -6.22 38.27 -21.26
C CYS A 226 -6.02 39.80 -21.27
N VAL A 227 -5.35 40.31 -22.32
CA VAL A 227 -5.38 41.72 -22.75
C VAL A 227 -6.37 41.86 -23.90
#